data_AF-A0A6P0JXA1-F1
#
_entry.id   AF-A0A6P0JXA1-F1
#
_cell.length_a   1.000
_cell.length_b   1.000
_cell.length_c   1.000
_cell.angle_alpha   90.00
_cell.angle_beta   90.00
_cell.angle_gamma   90.00
#
_symmetry.space_group_name_H-M   'P 1'
#
loop_
_entity.id
_entity.type
_entity.pdbx_description
1 polymer ?
#
loop_
_entity_poly.entity_id
_entity_poly.type
_entity_poly.pdbx_seq_one_letter_code
_entity_poly.pdbx_strand_id
1 'polypeptide(L)'
;GFGDDERRWLIARGGQIQFSASDEPEDWGDVVYPEPGTSWGLLDVAYRTPEEIWVSGGSANLLVSFDGGETWEKDRKVENVPSNFYKIVFLNPEKGFILGDRGVLLRYEPQTETAVKEA
;
A
#
# COMPACT_ATOMS: atom_id res chain seq x y z
N GLY A 1 -2.12 2.44 11.79
CA GLY A 1 -1.81 1.06 12.16
C GLY A 1 -0.35 0.94 12.53
N PHE A 2 0.15 -0.29 12.56
CA PHE A 2 1.52 -0.63 12.94
C PHE A 2 2.17 -1.45 11.80
N GLY A 3 3.45 -1.21 11.56
CA GLY A 3 4.33 -2.09 10.79
C GLY A 3 5.01 -3.11 11.70
N ASP A 4 5.76 -4.02 11.11
CA ASP A 4 6.42 -5.14 11.82
C ASP A 4 7.65 -4.69 12.64
N ASP A 5 8.13 -3.46 12.45
CA ASP A 5 9.33 -2.89 13.05
C ASP A 5 9.05 -1.66 13.93
N GLU A 6 7.92 -1.70 14.64
CA GLU A 6 7.41 -0.62 15.52
C GLU A 6 7.04 0.69 14.81
N ARG A 7 7.36 0.84 13.51
CA ARG A 7 6.86 1.95 12.70
C ARG A 7 5.35 2.00 12.74
N ARG A 8 4.81 3.20 12.74
CA ARG A 8 3.38 3.45 12.72
C ARG A 8 3.02 4.22 11.47
N TRP A 9 1.80 3.99 11.02
CA TRP A 9 1.22 4.75 9.94
C TRP A 9 -0.12 5.32 10.38
N LEU A 10 -0.47 6.49 9.87
CA LEU A 10 -1.74 7.15 10.11
C LEU A 10 -2.36 7.53 8.76
N ILE A 11 -3.64 7.26 8.59
CA ILE A 11 -4.43 7.74 7.45
C ILE A 11 -5.38 8.81 7.98
N ALA A 12 -5.44 9.95 7.30
CA ALA A 12 -6.37 11.03 7.60
C ALA A 12 -7.22 11.41 6.39
N ARG A 13 -8.31 12.13 6.66
CA ARG A 13 -9.27 12.55 5.63
C ARG A 13 -8.56 13.39 4.57
N GLY A 14 -8.89 13.15 3.30
CA GLY A 14 -8.32 13.89 2.17
C GLY A 14 -7.12 13.20 1.51
N GLY A 15 -6.90 11.91 1.78
CA GLY A 15 -5.83 11.12 1.16
C GLY A 15 -4.47 11.31 1.82
N GLN A 16 -4.46 11.74 3.07
CA GLN A 16 -3.24 12.01 3.83
C GLN A 16 -2.71 10.73 4.48
N ILE A 17 -1.40 10.55 4.43
CA ILE A 17 -0.67 9.53 5.19
C ILE A 17 0.47 10.18 5.97
N GLN A 18 0.75 9.69 7.17
CA GLN A 18 1.98 9.97 7.89
C GLN A 18 2.61 8.67 8.38
N PHE A 19 3.94 8.67 8.49
CA PHE A 19 4.73 7.56 8.99
C PHE A 19 5.58 8.03 10.18
N SER A 20 5.76 7.17 11.18
CA SER A 20 6.74 7.37 12.24
C SER A 20 8.05 6.67 11.90
N ALA A 21 9.13 7.10 12.54
CA ALA A 21 10.34 6.29 12.61
C ALA A 21 10.12 5.05 13.51
N SER A 22 11.00 4.06 13.40
CA SER A 22 10.94 2.83 14.20
C SER A 22 11.46 3.06 15.63
N ASP A 23 12.47 3.89 15.80
CA ASP A 23 13.10 4.24 17.07
C ASP A 23 12.37 5.38 17.81
N GLU A 24 11.60 6.18 17.09
CA GLU A 24 10.78 7.28 17.63
C GLU A 24 9.30 7.15 17.18
N PRO A 25 8.56 6.12 17.62
CA PRO A 25 7.23 5.80 17.09
C PRO A 25 6.12 6.79 17.49
N GLU A 26 6.43 7.77 18.35
CA GLU A 26 5.54 8.88 18.70
C GLU A 26 5.88 10.17 17.93
N ASP A 27 7.01 10.22 17.23
CA ASP A 27 7.35 11.33 16.33
C ASP A 27 6.83 11.02 14.92
N TRP A 28 6.09 11.97 14.36
CA TRP A 28 5.40 11.80 13.08
C TRP A 28 6.08 12.64 12.01
N GLY A 29 6.45 11.98 10.91
CA GLY A 29 6.98 12.66 9.74
C GLY A 29 5.95 13.55 9.04
N ASP A 30 6.41 14.23 7.99
CA ASP A 30 5.57 15.10 7.16
C ASP A 30 4.37 14.37 6.55
N VAL A 31 3.33 15.14 6.23
CA VAL A 31 2.14 14.62 5.56
C VAL A 31 2.46 14.25 4.11
N VAL A 32 2.23 12.98 3.77
CA VAL A 32 2.40 12.42 2.42
C VAL A 32 1.05 12.36 1.70
N TYR A 33 1.07 12.65 0.40
CA TYR A 33 -0.05 12.48 -0.52
C TYR A 33 0.36 11.49 -1.63
N PRO A 34 0.06 10.20 -1.49
CA PRO A 34 0.44 9.18 -2.47
C PRO A 34 -0.10 9.42 -3.88
N GLU A 35 -1.24 10.10 -4.00
CA GLU A 35 -1.82 10.49 -5.28
C GLU A 35 -2.28 11.95 -5.20
N PRO A 36 -1.95 12.80 -6.19
CA PRO A 36 -2.40 14.19 -6.20
C PRO A 36 -3.93 14.27 -6.26
N GLY A 37 -4.56 14.97 -5.32
CA GLY A 37 -6.01 15.22 -5.33
C GLY A 37 -6.65 15.10 -3.96
N THR A 38 -7.63 15.97 -3.70
CA THR A 38 -8.25 16.14 -2.38
C THR A 38 -9.56 15.35 -2.24
N SER A 39 -9.55 14.02 -2.44
CA SER A 39 -10.75 13.21 -2.13
C SER A 39 -10.53 11.69 -2.06
N TRP A 40 -9.28 11.21 -2.01
CA TRP A 40 -9.04 9.78 -2.00
C TRP A 40 -9.40 9.19 -0.64
N GLY A 41 -10.41 8.31 -0.62
CA GLY A 41 -10.78 7.52 0.54
C GLY A 41 -9.80 6.37 0.68
N LEU A 42 -8.63 6.65 1.25
CA LEU A 42 -7.67 5.61 1.65
C LEU A 42 -8.24 4.85 2.85
N LEU A 43 -8.00 3.54 2.88
CA LEU A 43 -8.67 2.61 3.79
C LEU A 43 -7.67 1.77 4.60
N ASP A 44 -6.53 1.41 4.02
CA ASP A 44 -5.51 0.65 4.72
C ASP A 44 -4.09 0.90 4.16
N VAL A 45 -3.08 0.60 4.98
CA VAL A 45 -1.66 0.64 4.62
C VAL A 45 -1.00 -0.64 5.12
N ALA A 46 -0.17 -1.26 4.30
CA ALA A 46 0.65 -2.40 4.71
C ALA A 46 2.07 -2.32 4.12
N TYR A 47 3.05 -2.72 4.92
CA TYR A 47 4.40 -2.97 4.46
C TYR A 47 4.49 -4.40 3.94
N ARG A 48 5.06 -4.59 2.74
CA ARG A 48 5.46 -5.93 2.24
C ARG A 48 6.92 -6.22 2.59
N THR A 49 7.75 -5.19 2.46
CA THR A 49 9.15 -5.13 2.89
C THR A 49 9.38 -3.80 3.61
N PRO A 50 10.57 -3.54 4.18
CA PRO A 50 10.80 -2.27 4.86
C PRO A 50 10.64 -1.03 3.96
N GLU A 51 10.91 -1.16 2.66
CA GLU A 51 10.82 -0.11 1.64
C GLU A 51 9.56 -0.19 0.77
N GLU A 52 8.91 -1.36 0.67
CA GLU A 52 7.72 -1.51 -0.16
C GLU A 52 6.43 -1.37 0.64
N ILE A 53 5.68 -0.31 0.33
CA ILE A 53 4.46 0.09 1.04
C ILE A 53 3.28 0.05 0.07
N TRP A 54 2.21 -0.62 0.48
CA TRP A 54 0.95 -0.68 -0.24
C TRP A 54 -0.12 0.12 0.49
N VAL A 55 -0.91 0.87 -0.27
CA VAL A 55 -2.04 1.67 0.23
C VAL A 55 -3.27 1.33 -0.58
N SER A 56 -4.34 0.95 0.10
CA SER A 56 -5.62 0.64 -0.52
C SER A 56 -6.65 1.72 -0.26
N GLY A 57 -7.65 1.82 -1.14
CA GLY A 57 -8.74 2.76 -1.01
C GLY A 57 -10.02 2.34 -1.70
N GLY A 58 -10.96 3.28 -1.77
CA GLY A 58 -12.21 3.09 -2.51
C GLY A 58 -12.01 2.98 -4.02
N SER A 59 -12.99 2.39 -4.72
CA SER A 59 -13.02 2.28 -6.19
C SER A 59 -11.75 1.66 -6.80
N ALA A 60 -11.30 0.55 -6.23
CA ALA A 60 -10.09 -0.17 -6.59
C ALA A 60 -8.82 0.69 -6.64
N ASN A 61 -8.75 1.74 -5.82
CA ASN A 61 -7.51 2.48 -5.70
C ASN A 61 -6.48 1.64 -4.92
N LEU A 62 -5.38 1.33 -5.58
CA LEU A 62 -4.26 0.61 -5.02
C LEU A 62 -2.98 1.32 -5.46
N LEU A 63 -2.27 1.85 -4.48
CA LEU A 63 -1.03 2.58 -4.66
C LEU A 63 0.11 1.79 -4.02
N VAL A 64 1.28 1.85 -4.63
CA VAL A 64 2.50 1.20 -4.16
C VAL A 64 3.65 2.19 -4.19
N SER A 65 4.45 2.17 -3.14
CA SER A 65 5.76 2.79 -3.10
C SER A 65 6.80 1.68 -2.96
N PHE A 66 7.92 1.82 -3.67
CA PHE A 66 9.06 0.89 -3.59
C PHE A 66 10.29 1.52 -2.91
N ASP A 67 10.16 2.76 -2.41
CA ASP A 67 11.23 3.59 -1.87
C ASP A 67 10.86 4.17 -0.49
N GLY A 68 10.07 3.44 0.29
CA GLY A 68 9.73 3.81 1.67
C GLY A 68 8.70 4.93 1.79
N GLY A 69 7.97 5.24 0.72
CA GLY A 69 6.91 6.24 0.67
C GLY A 69 7.32 7.58 0.08
N GLU A 70 8.52 7.69 -0.50
CA GLU A 70 9.00 8.91 -1.17
C GLU A 70 8.28 9.12 -2.50
N THR A 71 8.13 8.06 -3.31
CA THR A 71 7.39 8.08 -4.56
C THR A 71 6.33 6.97 -4.61
N TRP A 72 5.29 7.21 -5.41
CA TRP A 72 4.09 6.38 -5.44
C TRP A 72 3.62 6.12 -6.86
N GLU A 73 3.21 4.88 -7.11
CA GLU A 73 2.66 4.41 -8.37
C GLU A 73 1.28 3.79 -8.14
N LYS A 74 0.36 3.96 -9.10
CA LYS A 74 -0.94 3.32 -9.09
C LYS A 74 -0.88 1.97 -9.81
N ASP A 75 -1.33 0.90 -9.15
CA ASP A 75 -1.49 -0.40 -9.81
C ASP A 75 -2.74 -0.40 -10.71
N ARG A 76 -2.53 -0.08 -11.98
CA ARG A 76 -3.59 -0.04 -12.98
C ARG A 76 -4.13 -1.42 -13.36
N LYS A 77 -3.46 -2.52 -12.99
CA LYS A 77 -3.95 -3.88 -13.33
C LYS A 77 -5.25 -4.21 -12.61
N VAL A 78 -5.52 -3.57 -11.47
CA VAL A 78 -6.70 -3.82 -10.65
C VAL A 78 -7.76 -2.72 -10.74
N GLU A 79 -7.54 -1.65 -11.52
CA GLU A 79 -8.38 -0.44 -11.54
C GLU A 79 -9.84 -0.69 -11.95
N ASN A 80 -10.09 -1.77 -12.70
CA ASN A 80 -11.42 -2.15 -13.19
C ASN A 80 -12.16 -3.12 -12.27
N VAL A 81 -11.56 -3.50 -11.13
CA VAL A 81 -12.23 -4.35 -10.13
C VAL A 81 -13.32 -3.52 -9.44
N PRO A 82 -14.61 -3.88 -9.50
CA PRO A 82 -15.69 -3.05 -8.95
C PRO A 82 -15.81 -3.25 -7.43
N SER A 83 -14.81 -2.79 -6.69
CA SER A 83 -14.65 -3.04 -5.26
C SER A 83 -13.89 -1.91 -4.57
N ASN A 84 -14.27 -1.55 -3.36
CA ASN A 84 -13.36 -0.94 -2.40
C ASN A 84 -12.37 -1.98 -1.91
N PHE A 85 -11.15 -1.56 -1.57
CA PHE A 85 -10.14 -2.41 -0.97
C PHE A 85 -9.93 -2.00 0.49
N TYR A 86 -10.51 -2.77 1.42
CA TYR A 86 -10.60 -2.38 2.83
C TYR A 86 -9.40 -2.79 3.66
N LYS A 87 -8.68 -3.83 3.25
CA LYS A 87 -7.59 -4.36 4.04
C LYS A 87 -6.53 -5.00 3.17
N ILE A 88 -5.27 -4.71 3.47
CA ILE A 88 -4.10 -5.36 2.88
C ILE A 88 -3.44 -6.22 3.98
N VAL A 89 -3.11 -7.46 3.64
CA VAL A 89 -2.41 -8.36 4.57
C VAL A 89 -1.28 -9.04 3.84
N PHE A 90 -0.05 -8.77 4.23
CA PHE A 90 1.11 -9.58 3.88
C PHE A 90 1.41 -10.55 5.02
N LEU A 91 1.55 -11.83 4.70
CA LEU A 91 1.98 -12.88 5.63
C LEU A 91 3.50 -13.05 5.60
N ASN A 92 4.09 -12.75 4.45
CA ASN A 92 5.52 -12.66 4.18
C ASN A 92 5.68 -11.91 2.83
N PRO A 93 6.92 -11.59 2.41
CA PRO A 93 7.14 -10.84 1.17
C PRO A 93 6.60 -11.48 -0.12
N GLU A 94 6.36 -12.80 -0.13
CA GLU A 94 5.89 -13.54 -1.31
C GLU A 94 4.39 -13.87 -1.27
N LYS A 95 3.72 -13.62 -0.13
CA LYS A 95 2.33 -14.01 0.10
C LYS A 95 1.55 -12.89 0.78
N GLY A 96 0.68 -12.25 0.01
CA GLY A 96 -0.24 -11.24 0.50
C GLY A 96 -1.62 -11.31 -0.15
N PHE A 97 -2.58 -10.62 0.47
CA PHE A 97 -3.97 -10.57 0.06
C PHE A 97 -4.56 -9.18 0.26
N ILE A 98 -5.54 -8.83 -0.58
CA ILE A 98 -6.39 -7.64 -0.40
C ILE A 98 -7.83 -8.08 -0.31
N LEU A 99 -8.52 -7.62 0.74
CA LEU A 99 -9.93 -7.93 0.99
C LEU A 99 -10.80 -6.76 0.50
N GLY A 100 -11.78 -7.07 -0.34
CA GLY A 100 -12.70 -6.10 -0.91
C GLY A 100 -14.18 -6.43 -0.69
N ASP A 101 -15.04 -5.66 -1.36
CA ASP A 101 -16.49 -5.81 -1.35
C ASP A 101 -16.94 -7.17 -1.90
N ARG A 102 -18.08 -7.67 -1.40
CA ARG A 102 -18.84 -8.78 -2.02
C ARG A 102 -18.00 -10.04 -2.31
N GLY A 103 -17.02 -10.33 -1.46
CA GLY A 103 -16.15 -11.51 -1.58
C GLY A 103 -14.98 -11.33 -2.56
N VAL A 104 -14.71 -10.12 -3.04
CA VAL A 104 -13.49 -9.82 -3.80
C VAL A 104 -12.27 -10.06 -2.91
N LEU A 105 -11.37 -10.90 -3.40
CA LEU A 105 -10.09 -11.21 -2.79
C LEU A 105 -9.03 -11.12 -3.88
N LEU A 106 -8.05 -10.24 -3.70
CA LEU A 106 -6.86 -10.22 -4.55
C LEU A 106 -5.75 -11.00 -3.86
N ARG A 107 -4.92 -11.68 -4.65
CA ARG A 107 -3.71 -12.37 -4.20
C ARG A 107 -2.51 -11.67 -4.81
N TYR A 108 -1.48 -11.44 -3.99
CA TYR A 108 -0.21 -10.95 -4.48
C TYR A 108 0.47 -12.00 -5.37
N GLU A 109 0.90 -11.58 -6.56
CA GLU A 109 1.74 -12.39 -7.44
C GLU A 109 3.12 -11.72 -7.50
N PRO A 110 4.17 -12.35 -6.95
CA PRO A 110 5.53 -11.87 -7.10
C PRO A 110 5.86 -11.70 -8.58
N GLN A 111 6.49 -10.59 -8.95
CA GLN A 111 7.04 -10.47 -10.30
C GLN A 111 8.22 -11.44 -10.39
N THR A 112 8.02 -12.55 -11.10
CA THR A 112 9.14 -13.38 -11.52
C THR A 112 9.93 -12.58 -12.54
N GLU A 113 11.17 -12.23 -12.23
CA GLU A 113 12.13 -11.75 -13.23
C GLU A 113 12.05 -12.69 -14.43
N THR A 114 11.58 -12.16 -15.55
CA THR A 114 11.64 -12.90 -16.80
C THR A 114 13.12 -12.90 -17.18
N ALA A 115 13.80 -14.00 -16.88
CA ALA A 115 15.20 -14.20 -17.26
C ALA A 115 15.34 -13.78 -18.72
N VAL A 116 16.10 -12.72 -18.96
CA VAL A 116 16.45 -12.25 -20.30
C VAL A 116 17.13 -13.45 -20.97
N LYS A 117 16.42 -14.11 -21.89
CA LYS A 117 17.06 -15.05 -22.80
C LYS A 117 17.89 -14.20 -23.76
N GLU A 118 19.16 -14.05 -23.44
CA GLU A 118 20.16 -13.64 -24.41
C GLU A 118 20.13 -14.64 -25.59
N ALA A 119 20.06 -14.11 -26.80
CA ALA A 119 20.16 -14.83 -28.07
C ALA A 119 21.43 -14.36 -28.80
#